data_AF-A0A920DTN0-F1
#
_entry.id   AF-A0A920DTN0-F1
#
_cell.length_a   1.000
_cell.length_b   1.000
_cell.length_c   1.000
_cell.angle_alpha   90.00
_cell.angle_beta   90.00
_cell.angle_gamma   90.00
#
_symmetry.space_group_name_H-M   'P 1'
#
loop_
_entity.id
_entity.type
_entity.pdbx_description
1 polymer ?
#
loop_
_entity_poly.entity_id
_entity_poly.type
_entity_poly.pdbx_seq_one_letter_code
_entity_poly.pdbx_strand_id
1 'polypeptide(L)'
;MRDREGVVQVVFDPDTEEHFQRADSVRSGTCCASPDVFRARTAETVNPNMASGKIEVLGKSLEILNAAQTPPFLDEHHSVGEDVRLRYRFMDPSTGDAANLIARAKITSSIRRYLDEQGFGY
;
A
#
# COMPACT_ATOMS: atom_id res chain seq x y z
N MET A 1 1.04 -7.31 1.16
CA MET A 1 0.91 -6.10 2.01
C MET A 1 1.20 -4.86 1.16
N ARG A 2 0.49 -3.75 1.40
CA ARG A 2 0.68 -2.48 0.68
C ARG A 2 0.93 -1.35 1.68
N ASP A 3 1.88 -0.49 1.36
CA ASP A 3 2.13 0.76 2.08
C ASP A 3 2.21 1.94 1.07
N ARG A 4 2.73 3.09 1.52
CA ARG A 4 2.91 4.28 0.68
C ARG A 4 3.87 4.08 -0.49
N GLU A 5 4.90 3.28 -0.32
CA GLU A 5 6.00 3.13 -1.29
C GLU A 5 5.70 2.00 -2.28
N GLY A 6 4.86 1.04 -1.91
CA GLY A 6 4.34 0.07 -2.86
C GLY A 6 3.72 -1.17 -2.22
N VAL A 7 3.85 -2.29 -2.94
CA VAL A 7 3.31 -3.59 -2.55
C VAL A 7 4.45 -4.57 -2.36
N VAL A 8 4.40 -5.39 -1.31
CA VAL A 8 5.29 -6.52 -1.08
C VAL A 8 4.47 -7.79 -0.83
N GLN A 9 4.97 -8.93 -1.29
CA GLN A 9 4.37 -10.23 -1.01
C GLN A 9 4.85 -10.74 0.34
N VAL A 10 3.89 -11.18 1.16
CA VAL A 10 4.13 -11.84 2.43
C VAL A 10 3.60 -13.26 2.30
N VAL A 11 4.42 -14.24 2.65
CA VAL A 11 4.12 -15.67 2.58
C VAL A 11 4.08 -16.24 3.98
N PHE A 12 3.06 -17.05 4.27
CA PHE A 12 2.94 -17.82 5.50
C PHE A 12 3.06 -19.29 5.14
N ASP A 13 4.10 -19.96 5.65
CA ASP A 13 4.32 -21.39 5.45
C ASP A 13 3.52 -22.18 6.51
N PRO A 14 3.07 -23.42 6.24
CA PRO A 14 2.28 -24.22 7.19
C PRO A 14 2.98 -24.50 8.53
N ASP A 15 4.32 -24.36 8.57
CA ASP A 15 5.13 -24.52 9.78
C ASP A 15 4.77 -23.48 10.87
N THR A 16 4.06 -22.40 10.52
CA THR A 16 3.51 -21.39 11.44
C THR A 16 1.98 -21.46 11.51
N GLU A 17 1.44 -22.64 11.87
CA GLU A 17 0.00 -22.97 11.89
C GLU A 17 -0.92 -21.85 12.45
N GLU A 18 -0.59 -21.26 13.60
CA GLU A 18 -1.38 -20.15 14.20
C GLU A 18 -1.49 -18.95 13.25
N HIS A 19 -0.36 -18.54 12.66
CA HIS A 19 -0.30 -17.39 11.77
C HIS A 19 -0.81 -17.71 10.38
N PHE A 20 -0.67 -18.95 9.93
CA PHE A 20 -1.27 -19.45 8.70
C PHE A 20 -2.81 -19.38 8.76
N GLN A 21 -3.42 -19.89 9.83
CA GLN A 21 -4.87 -19.78 10.05
C GLN A 21 -5.32 -18.32 10.16
N ARG A 22 -4.53 -17.48 10.84
CA ARG A 22 -4.85 -16.05 10.95
C ARG A 22 -4.75 -15.35 9.60
N ALA A 23 -3.78 -15.71 8.76
CA ALA A 23 -3.64 -15.20 7.40
C ALA A 23 -4.84 -15.57 6.53
N ASP A 24 -5.41 -16.77 6.70
CA ASP A 24 -6.62 -17.19 5.98
C ASP A 24 -7.85 -16.34 6.36
N SER A 25 -7.85 -15.73 7.55
CA SER A 25 -8.91 -14.79 7.95
C SER A 25 -8.78 -13.39 7.33
N VAL A 26 -7.62 -13.04 6.77
CA VAL A 26 -7.36 -11.70 6.21
C VAL A 26 -8.20 -11.47 4.96
N ARG A 27 -8.80 -10.29 4.86
CA ARG A 27 -9.58 -9.84 3.70
C ARG A 27 -9.00 -8.54 3.14
N SER A 28 -9.36 -8.19 1.91
CA SER A 28 -8.95 -6.94 1.27
C SER A 28 -9.23 -5.73 2.18
N GLY A 29 -8.22 -4.86 2.34
CA GLY A 29 -8.29 -3.67 3.18
C GLY A 29 -7.91 -3.88 4.66
N THR A 30 -7.69 -5.12 5.11
CA THR A 30 -7.32 -5.40 6.52
C THR A 30 -5.94 -4.81 6.85
N CYS A 31 -5.84 -4.02 7.91
CA CYS A 31 -4.59 -3.47 8.39
C CYS A 31 -3.85 -4.51 9.23
N CYS A 32 -2.64 -4.86 8.80
CA CYS A 32 -1.83 -5.90 9.44
C CYS A 32 -0.42 -5.38 9.78
N ALA A 33 0.19 -5.94 10.82
CA ALA A 33 1.61 -5.81 11.12
C ALA A 33 2.26 -7.20 11.17
N SER A 34 3.48 -7.32 10.68
CA SER A 34 4.27 -8.55 10.69
C SER A 34 5.75 -8.21 10.92
N PRO A 35 6.43 -8.84 11.90
CA PRO A 35 7.89 -8.91 11.95
C PRO A 35 8.40 -9.94 10.94
N ASP A 36 9.37 -9.51 10.14
CA ASP A 36 9.56 -10.02 8.80
C ASP A 36 11.01 -10.50 8.56
N VAL A 37 11.15 -11.61 7.83
CA VAL A 37 12.43 -12.04 7.26
C VAL A 37 12.33 -11.96 5.74
N PHE A 38 13.19 -11.15 5.12
CA PHE A 38 13.27 -11.05 3.66
C PHE A 38 13.97 -12.27 3.07
N ARG A 39 13.39 -12.83 2.01
CA ARG A 39 14.02 -13.87 1.18
C ARG A 39 13.85 -13.56 -0.30
N ALA A 40 14.78 -14.06 -1.11
CA ALA A 40 14.64 -14.01 -2.56
C ALA A 40 13.52 -14.96 -2.99
N ARG A 41 12.75 -14.54 -3.99
CA ARG A 41 11.78 -15.45 -4.63
C ARG A 41 12.50 -16.51 -5.44
N THR A 42 11.86 -17.66 -5.62
CA THR A 42 12.31 -18.64 -6.61
C THR A 42 12.17 -18.05 -8.01
N ALA A 43 13.00 -18.50 -8.96
CA ALA A 43 13.03 -17.95 -10.31
C ALA A 43 11.65 -17.99 -11.01
N GLU A 44 10.82 -18.98 -10.66
CA GLU A 44 9.47 -19.18 -11.19
C GLU A 44 8.43 -18.21 -10.61
N THR A 45 8.68 -17.66 -9.41
CA THR A 45 7.73 -16.81 -8.67
C THR A 45 8.10 -15.33 -8.68
N VAL A 46 9.15 -14.96 -9.42
CA VAL A 46 9.56 -13.57 -9.65
C VAL A 46 8.47 -12.85 -10.45
N ASN A 47 8.00 -11.71 -9.95
CA ASN A 47 7.01 -10.88 -10.63
C ASN A 47 7.66 -9.63 -11.24
N PRO A 48 7.86 -9.53 -12.57
CA PRO A 48 8.48 -8.36 -13.20
C PRO A 48 7.63 -7.09 -13.13
N ASN A 49 6.31 -7.21 -12.88
CA ASN A 49 5.40 -6.07 -12.80
C ASN A 49 5.38 -5.41 -11.40
N MET A 50 6.11 -5.97 -10.43
CA MET A 50 6.23 -5.43 -9.07
C MET A 50 7.65 -4.94 -8.82
N ALA A 51 7.78 -3.72 -8.28
CA ALA A 51 9.09 -3.19 -7.87
C ALA A 51 9.81 -4.11 -6.87
N SER A 52 9.05 -4.73 -5.95
CA SER A 52 9.54 -5.72 -4.98
C SER A 52 9.53 -7.16 -5.51
N GLY A 53 9.25 -7.39 -6.79
CA GLY A 53 8.88 -8.71 -7.30
C GLY A 53 9.98 -9.76 -7.35
N LYS A 54 11.24 -9.39 -7.04
CA LYS A 54 12.35 -10.34 -6.85
C LYS A 54 12.47 -10.87 -5.42
N ILE A 55 11.81 -10.22 -4.47
CA ILE A 55 11.87 -10.53 -3.05
C ILE A 55 10.47 -10.83 -2.51
N GLU A 56 10.44 -11.54 -1.41
CA GLU A 56 9.25 -11.75 -0.61
C GLU A 56 9.63 -11.78 0.87
N VAL A 57 8.61 -11.71 1.70
CA VAL A 57 8.73 -11.72 3.15
C VAL A 57 8.12 -13.00 3.68
N LEU A 58 8.88 -13.74 4.50
CA LEU A 58 8.33 -14.84 5.30
C LEU A 58 7.70 -14.26 6.56
N GLY A 59 6.38 -14.36 6.66
CA GLY A 59 5.61 -13.89 7.81
C GLY A 59 5.77 -14.83 8.99
N LYS A 60 6.52 -14.40 10.01
CA LYS A 60 6.72 -15.19 11.24
C LYS A 60 5.65 -14.94 12.29
N SER A 61 4.99 -13.79 12.23
CA SER A 61 3.80 -13.53 13.02
C SER A 61 2.91 -12.53 12.32
N LEU A 62 1.60 -12.64 12.56
CA LEU A 62 0.62 -11.75 11.97
C LEU A 62 -0.24 -11.13 13.06
N GLU A 63 -0.20 -9.81 13.15
CA GLU A 63 -1.12 -9.03 13.96
C GLU A 63 -2.11 -8.31 13.06
N ILE A 64 -3.41 -8.52 13.30
CA ILE A 64 -4.48 -7.75 12.65
C ILE A 64 -4.73 -6.53 13.54
N LEU A 65 -4.28 -5.37 13.08
CA LEU A 65 -4.48 -4.09 13.76
C LEU A 65 -5.92 -3.59 13.62
N ASN A 66 -6.51 -3.80 12.44
CA ASN A 66 -7.90 -3.44 12.19
C ASN A 66 -8.49 -4.30 11.07
N ALA A 67 -9.69 -4.84 11.31
CA ALA A 67 -10.45 -5.56 10.30
C ALA A 67 -11.12 -4.58 9.35
N ALA A 68 -11.09 -4.87 8.05
CA ALA A 68 -11.81 -4.08 7.06
C ALA A 68 -13.14 -4.74 6.68
N GLN A 69 -14.17 -3.91 6.56
CA GLN A 69 -15.38 -4.31 5.86
C GLN A 69 -15.10 -4.40 4.36
N THR A 70 -15.85 -5.24 3.65
CA THR A 70 -15.71 -5.38 2.20
C THR A 70 -15.85 -4.00 1.54
N PRO A 71 -14.83 -3.52 0.82
CA PRO A 71 -14.88 -2.19 0.22
C PRO A 71 -15.93 -2.16 -0.91
N PRO A 72 -16.57 -1.01 -1.15
CA PRO A 72 -17.59 -0.86 -2.19
C PRO A 72 -17.04 -1.02 -3.61
N PHE A 73 -15.73 -0.89 -3.79
CA PHE A 73 -15.00 -1.20 -5.02
C PHE A 73 -13.55 -1.58 -4.70
N LEU A 74 -12.95 -2.45 -5.54
CA LEU A 74 -11.67 -3.10 -5.25
C LEU A 74 -10.50 -2.68 -6.14
N ASP A 75 -10.70 -2.01 -7.29
CA ASP A 75 -9.59 -1.67 -8.20
C ASP A 75 -9.93 -0.60 -9.27
N GLU A 76 -8.88 -0.07 -9.91
CA GLU A 76 -8.90 0.87 -11.05
C GLU A 76 -9.65 0.31 -12.29
N HIS A 77 -9.94 -0.99 -12.35
CA HIS A 77 -10.50 -1.68 -13.52
C HIS A 77 -12.02 -1.88 -13.48
N HIS A 78 -12.70 -1.51 -12.40
CA HIS A 78 -14.16 -1.45 -12.39
C HIS A 78 -14.62 -0.06 -12.82
N SER A 79 -15.57 0.00 -13.75
CA SER A 79 -16.26 1.24 -14.12
C SER A 79 -17.16 1.71 -12.98
N VAL A 80 -16.54 2.21 -11.91
CA VAL A 80 -17.20 2.80 -10.75
C VAL A 80 -17.61 4.23 -11.11
N GLY A 81 -18.85 4.60 -10.83
CA GLY A 81 -19.34 5.96 -11.03
C GLY A 81 -18.51 6.99 -10.25
N GLU A 82 -18.33 8.17 -10.83
CA GLU A 82 -17.57 9.27 -10.21
C GLU A 82 -18.16 9.69 -8.86
N ASP A 83 -19.49 9.61 -8.72
CA ASP A 83 -20.22 9.88 -7.49
C ASP A 83 -19.80 8.94 -6.33
N VAL A 84 -19.66 7.65 -6.62
CA VAL A 84 -19.22 6.63 -5.66
C VAL A 84 -17.74 6.84 -5.32
N ARG A 85 -16.90 7.16 -6.32
CA ARG A 85 -15.47 7.47 -6.10
C ARG A 85 -15.27 8.70 -5.22
N LEU A 86 -16.06 9.76 -5.42
CA LEU A 86 -15.99 10.96 -4.60
C LEU A 86 -16.48 10.70 -3.16
N ARG A 87 -17.57 9.93 -3.00
CA ARG A 87 -18.09 9.56 -1.67
C ARG A 87 -17.08 8.75 -0.86
N TYR A 88 -16.37 7.85 -1.52
CA TYR A 88 -15.39 6.96 -0.91
C TYR A 88 -13.96 7.30 -1.32
N ARG A 89 -13.67 8.59 -1.50
CA ARG A 89 -12.38 9.07 -2.04
C ARG A 89 -11.17 8.61 -1.24
N PHE A 90 -11.36 8.35 0.05
CA PHE A 90 -10.33 7.81 0.94
C PHE A 90 -9.95 6.34 0.64
N MET A 91 -10.82 5.59 -0.05
CA MET A 91 -10.54 4.22 -0.50
C MET A 91 -10.01 4.15 -1.93
N ASP A 92 -10.07 5.25 -2.69
CA ASP A 92 -9.64 5.28 -4.08
C ASP A 92 -8.11 5.22 -4.17
N PRO A 93 -7.52 4.08 -4.58
CA PRO A 93 -6.08 3.91 -4.59
C PRO A 93 -5.46 4.46 -5.88
N SER A 94 -6.23 5.17 -6.73
CA SER A 94 -5.78 5.62 -8.05
C SER A 94 -4.43 6.32 -7.95
N THR A 95 -3.42 5.68 -8.54
CA THR A 95 -1.99 6.04 -8.39
C THR A 95 -1.74 7.50 -8.80
N GLY A 96 -2.55 8.02 -9.74
CA GLY A 96 -2.51 9.41 -10.18
C GLY A 96 -2.79 10.43 -9.06
N ASP A 97 -3.68 10.14 -8.11
CA ASP A 97 -4.10 11.12 -7.12
C ASP A 97 -3.10 11.29 -5.98
N ALA A 98 -2.52 10.18 -5.51
CA ALA A 98 -1.43 10.23 -4.55
C ALA A 98 -0.19 10.91 -5.14
N ALA A 99 0.17 10.55 -6.39
CA ALA A 99 1.27 11.20 -7.10
C ALA A 99 1.03 12.71 -7.28
N ASN A 100 -0.20 13.11 -7.63
CA ASN A 100 -0.60 14.52 -7.74
C ASN A 100 -0.50 15.26 -6.41
N LEU A 101 -0.93 14.66 -5.30
CA LEU A 101 -0.81 15.25 -3.96
C LEU A 101 0.65 15.43 -3.55
N ILE A 102 1.50 14.43 -3.81
CA ILE A 102 2.95 14.51 -3.55
C ILE A 102 3.60 15.59 -4.43
N ALA A 103 3.27 15.62 -5.72
CA ALA A 103 3.78 16.63 -6.65
C ALA A 103 3.37 18.04 -6.21
N ARG A 104 2.10 18.22 -5.84
CA ARG A 104 1.58 19.49 -5.30
C ARG A 104 2.34 19.91 -4.03
N ALA A 105 2.58 18.99 -3.10
CA ALA A 105 3.36 19.27 -1.89
C ALA A 105 4.80 19.70 -2.22
N LYS A 106 5.47 19.03 -3.18
CA LYS A 106 6.82 19.40 -3.63
C LYS A 106 6.86 20.78 -4.30
N ILE A 107 5.86 21.09 -5.12
CA ILE A 107 5.73 22.39 -5.80
C ILE A 107 5.53 23.50 -4.76
N THR A 108 4.56 23.36 -3.85
CA THR A 108 4.27 24.39 -2.85
C THR A 108 5.44 24.58 -1.89
N SER A 109 6.12 23.51 -1.50
CA SER A 109 7.35 23.58 -0.70
C SER A 109 8.46 24.35 -1.42
N SER A 110 8.65 24.10 -2.73
CA SER A 110 9.66 24.80 -3.53
C SER A 110 9.35 26.28 -3.70
N ILE A 111 8.08 26.62 -3.95
CA ILE A 111 7.62 28.02 -4.06
C ILE A 111 7.82 28.76 -2.74
N ARG A 112 7.42 28.15 -1.61
CA ARG A 112 7.60 28.77 -0.28
C ARG A 112 9.07 29.05 0.00
N ARG A 113 9.93 28.04 -0.19
CA ARG A 113 11.38 28.21 -0.01
C ARG A 113 11.94 29.36 -0.86
N TYR A 114 11.55 29.44 -2.14
CA TYR A 114 11.98 30.54 -3.00
C TYR A 114 11.51 31.90 -2.48
N LEU A 115 10.25 32.04 -2.10
CA LEU A 115 9.72 33.29 -1.56
C LEU A 115 10.38 33.68 -0.23
N ASP A 116 10.63 32.71 0.64
CA ASP A 116 11.34 32.93 1.91
C ASP A 116 12.77 33.42 1.66
N GLU A 117 13.50 32.82 0.71
CA GLU A 117 14.84 33.26 0.29
C GLU A 117 14.86 34.67 -0.31
N GLN A 118 13.77 35.09 -0.97
CA GLN A 118 13.60 36.45 -1.48
C GLN A 118 13.11 37.45 -0.42
N GLY A 119 12.98 37.02 0.85
CA GLY A 119 12.60 37.90 1.95
C GLY A 119 11.11 38.19 2.04
N PHE A 120 10.23 37.36 1.44
CA PHE A 120 8.79 37.51 1.61
C PHE A 120 8.27 36.94 2.96
N GLY A 121 9.13 36.20 3.68
CA GLY A 121 8.81 35.57 4.98
C GLY A 121 8.99 36.47 6.20
N TYR A 122 9.39 37.74 6.01
CA TYR A 122 9.48 38.80 7.03
C TYR A 122 9.21 40.17 6.43
#